data_AF-S8D154-F1
#
_entry.id   AF-S8D154-F1
#
_cell.length_a   1.000
_cell.length_b   1.000
_cell.length_c   1.000
_cell.angle_alpha   90.00
_cell.angle_beta   90.00
_cell.angle_gamma   90.00
#
_symmetry.space_group_name_H-M   'P 1'
#
loop_
_entity.id
_entity.type
_entity.pdbx_description
1 polymer ?
#
loop_
_entity_poly.entity_id
_entity_poly.type
_entity_poly.pdbx_seq_one_letter_code
_entity_poly.pdbx_strand_id
1 'polypeptide(L)' 'FYLHTVVLNDPGRLISVHLMHTALVSGWAGSMALYELAIFDPSDLVLNPMWRQGMF' A
#
# COMPACT_ATOMS: atom_id res chain seq x y z
N PHE A 1 -20.41 -6.47 -11.96
CA PHE A 1 -20.20 -5.03 -11.66
C PHE A 1 -20.99 -4.52 -10.46
N TYR A 2 -22.22 -4.97 -10.19
CA TYR A 2 -23.06 -4.42 -9.10
C TYR A 2 -22.98 -5.16 -7.76
N LEU A 3 -22.04 -6.08 -7.56
CA LEU A 3 -21.98 -6.89 -6.32
C LEU A 3 -21.77 -6.03 -5.07
N HIS A 4 -21.04 -4.92 -5.19
CA HIS A 4 -20.77 -4.03 -4.06
C HIS A 4 -21.93 -3.09 -3.74
N THR A 5 -22.99 -3.02 -4.56
CA THR A 5 -24.13 -2.14 -4.24
C THR A 5 -24.96 -2.66 -3.05
N VAL A 6 -24.79 -3.94 -2.68
CA VAL A 6 -25.48 -4.58 -1.54
C VAL A 6 -25.19 -3.88 -0.21
N VAL A 7 -24.04 -3.24 -0.05
CA VAL A 7 -23.66 -2.56 1.21
C VAL A 7 -24.12 -1.11 1.29
N LEU A 8 -24.74 -0.55 0.24
CA LEU A 8 -25.07 0.89 0.18
C LEU A 8 -26.05 1.33 1.27
N ASN A 9 -26.95 0.45 1.70
CA ASN A 9 -27.92 0.72 2.76
C ASN A 9 -27.65 -0.08 4.05
N ASP A 10 -26.48 -0.73 4.15
CA ASP A 10 -26.03 -1.42 5.36
C ASP A 10 -24.78 -0.70 5.89
N PRO A 11 -24.94 0.32 6.75
CA PRO A 11 -23.83 1.16 7.20
C PRO A 11 -22.78 0.38 8.00
N GLY A 12 -23.18 -0.68 8.72
CA GLY A 12 -22.25 -1.52 9.46
C GLY A 12 -21.32 -2.30 8.52
N ARG A 13 -21.88 -2.93 7.48
CA ARG A 13 -21.07 -3.61 6.46
C ARG A 13 -20.27 -2.63 5.62
N LEU A 14 -20.82 -1.45 5.35
CA LEU A 14 -20.09 -0.40 4.64
C LEU A 14 -18.84 0.01 5.41
N ILE A 15 -18.94 0.26 6.72
CA ILE A 15 -17.77 0.57 7.54
C ILE A 15 -16.77 -0.60 7.57
N SER A 16 -17.26 -1.84 7.67
CA SER A 16 -16.40 -3.03 7.64
C SER A 16 -15.56 -3.13 6.37
N VAL A 17 -16.14 -2.89 5.18
CA VAL A 17 -15.38 -2.91 3.92
C VAL A 17 -14.39 -1.74 3.81
N HIS A 18 -14.71 -0.58 4.39
CA HIS A 18 -13.77 0.53 4.48
C HIS A 18 -12.59 0.19 5.39
N LEU A 19 -12.83 -0.43 6.54
CA LEU A 19 -11.78 -0.90 7.43
C LEU A 19 -10.90 -1.97 6.77
N MET A 20 -11.52 -2.93 6.06
CA MET A 20 -10.78 -3.91 5.25
C MET A 20 -9.89 -3.23 4.21
N HIS A 21 -10.44 -2.26 3.47
CA HIS A 21 -9.68 -1.51 2.47
C HIS A 21 -8.51 -0.76 3.10
N THR A 22 -8.75 -0.03 4.20
CA THR A 22 -7.69 0.69 4.94
C THR A 22 -6.61 -0.27 5.44
N ALA A 23 -7.00 -1.42 6.00
CA ALA A 23 -6.05 -2.44 6.46
C ALA A 23 -5.20 -2.96 5.30
N LEU A 24 -5.81 -3.29 4.15
CA LEU A 24 -5.09 -3.77 2.98
C LEU A 24 -4.11 -2.73 2.42
N VAL A 25 -4.55 -1.47 2.28
CA VAL A 25 -3.69 -0.39 1.80
C VAL A 25 -2.54 -0.13 2.77
N SER A 26 -2.79 -0.14 4.08
CA SER A 26 -1.73 0.00 5.08
C SER A 26 -0.74 -1.17 5.06
N GLY A 27 -1.23 -2.40 4.87
CA GLY A 27 -0.41 -3.59 4.78
C GLY A 27 0.47 -3.58 3.53
N TRP A 28 -0.09 -3.17 2.39
CA TRP A 28 0.67 -2.97 1.16
C TRP A 28 1.75 -1.89 1.31
N ALA A 29 1.40 -0.73 1.87
CA ALA A 29 2.35 0.37 2.06
C ALA A 29 3.52 -0.05 2.96
N GLY A 30 3.23 -0.74 4.07
CA GLY A 30 4.26 -1.28 4.95
C GLY A 30 5.12 -2.34 4.27
N SER A 31 4.50 -3.24 3.50
CA SER A 31 5.22 -4.30 2.78
C SER A 31 6.16 -3.73 1.71
N MET A 32 5.70 -2.71 0.97
CA MET A 32 6.53 -2.04 -0.02
C MET A 32 7.70 -1.30 0.62
N ALA A 33 7.45 -0.53 1.69
CA ALA A 33 8.53 0.16 2.40
C ALA A 33 9.57 -0.80 3.00
N LEU A 34 9.12 -1.93 3.58
CA LEU A 34 10.03 -2.94 4.12
C LEU A 34 10.82 -3.66 3.00
N TYR A 35 10.18 -3.93 1.87
CA TYR A 35 10.85 -4.52 0.71
C TYR A 35 11.95 -3.60 0.17
N GLU A 36 11.61 -2.33 -0.06
CA GLU A 36 12.56 -1.32 -0.53
C GLU A 36 13.72 -1.13 0.44
N LEU A 37 13.43 -1.01 1.75
CA LEU A 37 14.47 -0.90 2.76
C LEU A 37 15.41 -2.12 2.79
N ALA A 38 14.92 -3.33 2.49
CA ALA A 38 15.72 -4.54 2.50
C ALA A 38 16.73 -4.62 1.33
N ILE A 39 16.47 -3.93 0.22
CA ILE A 39 17.31 -3.98 -0.99
C ILE A 39 18.00 -2.65 -1.32
N PHE A 40 17.60 -1.55 -0.68
CA PHE A 40 18.15 -0.23 -0.93
C PHE A 40 19.62 -0.13 -0.51
N ASP A 41 20.46 0.37 -1.41
CA ASP A 41 21.87 0.66 -1.16
C ASP A 41 22.08 2.17 -0.92
N PRO A 42 22.33 2.61 0.33
CA PRO A 42 22.54 4.01 0.65
C PRO A 42 24.00 4.49 0.45
N SER A 43 24.91 3.65 -0.06
CA SER A 43 26.35 3.93 -0.03
C SER A 43 26.81 5.08 -0.93
N ASP A 44 26.13 5.32 -2.06
CA ASP A 44 26.47 6.40 -3.00
C ASP A 44 25.22 7.16 -3.47
N LEU A 45 24.92 8.26 -2.77
CA LEU A 45 23.76 9.09 -3.07
C LEU A 45 23.91 9.95 -4.33
N VAL A 46 25.12 10.11 -4.86
CA VAL A 46 25.40 10.96 -6.04
C VAL A 46 25.24 10.15 -7.32
N LEU A 47 25.87 8.98 -7.39
CA LEU A 47 25.87 8.15 -8.59
C LEU A 47 24.83 7.01 -8.52
N ASN A 48 24.40 6.59 -7.34
CA ASN A 48 23.40 5.55 -7.15
C ASN A 48 22.18 6.01 -6.31
N PRO A 49 21.50 7.12 -6.66
CA PRO A 49 20.34 7.59 -5.91
C PRO A 49 19.12 6.65 -6.03
N MET A 50 18.15 6.79 -5.13
CA MET A 50 16.94 5.94 -5.02
C MET A 50 16.23 5.66 -6.36
N TRP A 51 16.07 6.68 -7.20
CA TRP A 51 15.38 6.56 -8.49
C TRP A 51 16.14 5.75 -9.54
N ARG A 52 17.45 5.51 -9.36
CA ARG A 52 18.24 4.56 -10.18
C ARG A 52 18.13 3.12 -9.69
N GLN A 53 17.69 2.92 -8.45
CA GLN A 53 17.54 1.61 -7.81
C GLN A 53 16.12 1.05 -7.91
N GLY A 54 15.21 1.75 -8.60
CA GLY A 54 13.83 1.30 -8.80
C GLY A 54 12.94 1.45 -7.56
N MET A 55 13.30 2.33 -6.62
CA MET A 55 12.41 2.73 -5.53
C MET A 55 11.22 3.52 -6.09
N PHE A 56 10.03 3.34 -5.52
CA PHE A 56 8.77 3.96 -5.95
C PHE A 56 8.49 5.32 -5.29
#